data_AF-A0A836QWC0-F1
#
_entry.id   AF-A0A836QWC0-F1
#
_cell.length_a   1.000
_cell.length_b   1.000
_cell.length_c   1.000
_cell.angle_alpha   90.00
_cell.angle_beta   90.00
_cell.angle_gamma   90.00
#
_symmetry.space_group_name_H-M   'P 1'
#
loop_
_entity.id
_entity.type
_entity.pdbx_description
1 polymer ?
#
loop_
_entity_poly.entity_id
_entity_poly.type
_entity_poly.pdbx_seq_one_letter_code
_entity_poly.pdbx_strand_id
1 'polypeptide(L)'
;MPLFTMITGAVLILVGVLGYYLYTTITVLIPAILGLIIFLLGILSKKEIRRRKCIHTAIMVVVLGLAASWSGIKDLPLLLSCSEIITCNTVVRPVAILFKSIMFIALLPYLIVSIQFFIKARMTDR
;
A
#
# COMPACT_ATOMS: atom_id res chain seq x y z
N MET A 1 8.79 6.38 -12.65
CA MET A 1 7.57 6.32 -11.81
C MET A 1 6.55 5.29 -12.28
N PRO A 2 6.09 5.25 -13.56
CA PRO A 2 5.03 4.33 -13.98
C PRO A 2 5.26 2.86 -13.61
N LEU A 3 6.47 2.34 -13.88
CA LEU A 3 6.84 0.98 -13.53
C LEU A 3 6.81 0.73 -12.01
N PHE A 4 7.29 1.69 -11.23
CA PHE A 4 7.29 1.58 -9.77
C PHE A 4 5.86 1.55 -9.21
N THR A 5 4.96 2.38 -9.75
CA THR A 5 3.52 2.35 -9.43
C THR A 5 2.89 1.00 -9.74
N MET A 6 3.21 0.41 -10.90
CA MET A 6 2.76 -0.94 -11.24
C MET A 6 3.29 -1.99 -10.25
N ILE A 7 4.59 -1.98 -9.96
CA ILE A 7 5.20 -2.97 -9.08
C ILE A 7 4.56 -2.88 -7.68
N THR A 8 4.44 -1.67 -7.11
CA THR A 8 3.79 -1.48 -5.81
C THR A 8 2.34 -1.98 -5.81
N GLY A 9 1.58 -1.65 -6.86
CA GLY A 9 0.20 -2.15 -7.00
C GLY A 9 0.13 -3.68 -7.08
N ALA A 10 1.00 -4.30 -7.88
CA ALA A 10 1.07 -5.75 -8.04
C ALA A 10 1.46 -6.46 -6.73
N VAL A 11 2.43 -5.92 -5.99
CA VAL A 11 2.84 -6.45 -4.67
C VAL A 11 1.66 -6.43 -3.70
N LEU A 12 0.92 -5.32 -3.63
CA LEU A 12 -0.23 -5.19 -2.75
C LEU A 12 -1.38 -6.14 -3.13
N ILE A 13 -1.62 -6.35 -4.43
CA ILE A 13 -2.56 -7.37 -4.93
C ILE A 13 -2.14 -8.75 -4.43
N LEU A 14 -0.87 -9.13 -4.63
CA LEU A 14 -0.37 -10.44 -4.20
C LEU A 14 -0.50 -10.62 -2.68
N VAL A 15 -0.13 -9.61 -1.89
CA VAL A 15 -0.27 -9.64 -0.43
C VAL A 15 -1.72 -9.88 -0.01
N GLY A 16 -2.68 -9.14 -0.56
CA GLY A 16 -4.09 -9.28 -0.17
C GLY A 16 -4.72 -10.59 -0.66
N VAL A 17 -4.40 -11.03 -1.88
CA VAL A 17 -4.94 -12.29 -2.44
C VAL A 17 -4.39 -13.51 -1.69
N LEU A 18 -3.07 -13.56 -1.48
CA LEU A 18 -2.44 -14.63 -0.70
C LEU A 18 -2.93 -14.62 0.75
N GLY A 19 -3.08 -13.43 1.34
CA GLY A 19 -3.63 -13.29 2.67
C GLY A 19 -5.06 -13.82 2.79
N TYR A 20 -5.92 -13.52 1.80
CA TYR A 20 -7.29 -14.05 1.81
C TYR A 20 -7.31 -15.57 1.63
N TYR A 21 -6.45 -16.11 0.78
CA TYR A 21 -6.32 -17.56 0.62
C TYR A 21 -5.93 -18.27 1.93
N LEU A 22 -5.03 -17.66 2.72
CA LEU A 22 -4.54 -18.25 3.97
C LEU A 22 -5.51 -18.07 5.15
N TYR A 23 -6.16 -16.90 5.26
CA TYR A 23 -6.93 -16.53 6.46
C TYR A 23 -8.43 -16.43 6.23
N THR A 24 -8.92 -16.47 4.98
CA THR A 24 -10.34 -16.40 4.60
C THR A 24 -11.13 -15.20 5.16
N THR A 25 -10.42 -14.14 5.55
CA THR A 25 -11.00 -12.93 6.17
C THR A 25 -11.08 -11.78 5.17
N ILE A 26 -12.27 -11.21 5.00
CA ILE A 26 -12.52 -10.15 3.98
C ILE A 26 -11.65 -8.90 4.21
N THR A 27 -11.34 -8.57 5.47
CA THR A 27 -10.50 -7.41 5.80
C THR A 27 -9.07 -7.53 5.26
N VAL A 28 -8.60 -8.74 4.97
CA VAL A 28 -7.27 -8.99 4.38
C VAL A 28 -7.23 -8.61 2.90
N LEU A 29 -8.39 -8.39 2.27
CA LEU A 29 -8.48 -7.98 0.87
C LEU A 29 -8.24 -6.47 0.65
N ILE A 30 -8.22 -5.67 1.72
CA ILE A 30 -8.02 -4.21 1.65
C ILE A 30 -6.73 -3.83 0.87
N PRO A 31 -5.56 -4.43 1.15
CA PRO A 31 -4.34 -4.18 0.39
C PRO A 31 -4.52 -4.52 -1.09
N ALA A 32 -5.24 -5.60 -1.43
CA ALA A 32 -5.44 -5.98 -2.83
C ALA A 32 -6.33 -4.98 -3.59
N ILE A 33 -7.38 -4.47 -2.95
CA ILE A 33 -8.26 -3.46 -3.58
C ILE A 33 -7.48 -2.18 -3.84
N LEU A 34 -6.72 -1.68 -2.86
CA LEU A 34 -5.86 -0.51 -3.05
C LEU A 34 -4.76 -0.76 -4.09
N GLY A 35 -4.14 -1.94 -4.03
CA GLY A 35 -3.13 -2.39 -5.00
C GLY A 35 -3.66 -2.39 -6.43
N LEU A 36 -4.90 -2.85 -6.64
CA LEU A 36 -5.57 -2.85 -7.94
C LEU A 36 -5.75 -1.43 -8.48
N ILE A 37 -6.21 -0.49 -7.65
CA ILE A 37 -6.38 0.91 -8.05
C ILE A 37 -5.02 1.51 -8.45
N ILE A 38 -3.99 1.30 -7.64
CA ILE A 38 -2.63 1.79 -7.91
C ILE A 38 -2.06 1.17 -9.20
N PHE A 39 -2.24 -0.14 -9.39
CA PHE A 39 -1.77 -0.87 -10.56
C PHE A 39 -2.42 -0.35 -11.85
N LEU A 40 -3.73 -0.17 -11.86
CA LEU A 40 -4.47 0.36 -13.00
C LEU A 40 -4.07 1.80 -13.33
N LEU A 41 -3.85 2.64 -12.32
CA LEU A 41 -3.30 3.99 -12.52
C LEU A 41 -1.88 3.95 -13.10
N GLY A 42 -1.07 2.97 -12.69
CA GLY A 42 0.23 2.66 -13.29
C GLY A 42 0.13 2.32 -14.77
N ILE A 43 -0.78 1.41 -15.17
CA ILE A 43 -1.08 1.08 -16.58
C ILE A 43 -1.46 2.34 -17.36
N LEU A 44 -2.40 3.10 -16.83
CA LEU A 44 -2.94 4.26 -17.52
C LEU A 44 -1.91 5.39 -17.67
N SER A 45 -0.95 5.46 -16.75
CA SER A 45 0.14 6.45 -16.77
C SER A 45 1.17 6.22 -17.89
N LYS A 46 1.15 5.07 -18.58
CA LYS A 46 2.02 4.80 -19.74
C LYS A 46 1.74 5.74 -20.92
N LYS A 47 0.50 6.23 -21.06
CA LYS A 47 0.14 7.21 -22.09
C LYS A 47 0.57 8.61 -21.66
N GLU A 48 1.42 9.27 -22.45
CA GLU A 48 2.02 10.56 -22.10
C GLU A 48 0.98 11.63 -21.74
N ILE A 49 -0.11 11.71 -22.52
CA ILE A 49 -1.18 12.71 -22.34
C ILE A 49 -1.91 12.60 -20.99
N ARG A 50 -1.89 11.42 -20.35
CA ARG A 50 -2.54 11.15 -19.04
C ARG A 50 -1.53 10.90 -17.92
N ARG A 51 -0.23 10.81 -18.23
CA ARG A 51 0.83 10.39 -17.29
C ARG A 51 0.81 11.19 -15.99
N ARG A 52 0.84 12.52 -16.10
CA ARG A 52 0.88 13.41 -14.92
C ARG A 52 -0.34 13.23 -14.01
N LYS A 53 -1.54 13.23 -14.57
CA LYS A 53 -2.80 13.08 -13.83
C LYS A 53 -2.85 11.72 -13.12
N CYS A 54 -2.54 10.63 -13.82
CA CYS A 54 -2.61 9.28 -13.25
C CYS A 54 -1.60 9.09 -12.11
N ILE A 55 -0.37 9.60 -12.25
CA ILE A 55 0.63 9.51 -11.20
C ILE A 55 0.24 10.33 -9.97
N HIS A 56 -0.29 11.56 -10.14
CA HIS A 56 -0.78 12.34 -9.00
C HIS A 56 -1.95 11.65 -8.29
N THR A 57 -2.91 11.14 -9.05
CA THR A 57 -4.02 10.37 -8.47
C THR A 57 -3.51 9.14 -7.72
N ALA A 58 -2.53 8.42 -8.26
CA ALA A 58 -1.94 7.27 -7.57
C ALA A 58 -1.28 7.68 -6.24
N ILE A 59 -0.60 8.82 -6.20
CA ILE A 59 0.01 9.35 -4.98
C ILE A 59 -1.06 9.72 -3.95
N MET A 60 -2.17 10.34 -4.37
CA MET A 60 -3.29 10.62 -3.47
C MET A 60 -3.87 9.33 -2.88
N VAL A 61 -4.04 8.29 -3.70
CA VAL A 61 -4.48 6.97 -3.23
C VAL A 61 -3.49 6.37 -2.23
N VAL A 62 -2.18 6.51 -2.47
CA VAL A 62 -1.16 6.03 -1.52
C VAL A 62 -1.21 6.77 -0.19
N VAL A 63 -1.37 8.10 -0.21
CA VAL A 63 -1.50 8.89 1.03
C VAL A 63 -2.73 8.44 1.83
N LEU A 64 -3.88 8.25 1.16
CA LEU A 64 -5.09 7.72 1.80
C LEU A 64 -4.89 6.31 2.34
N GLY A 65 -4.20 5.44 1.58
CA GLY A 65 -3.84 4.10 2.00
C GLY A 65 -2.99 4.08 3.26
N LEU A 66 -1.95 4.92 3.32
CA LEU A 66 -1.08 5.08 4.49
C LEU A 66 -1.88 5.52 5.72
N ALA A 67 -2.72 6.54 5.57
CA ALA A 67 -3.61 7.01 6.65
C ALA A 67 -4.56 5.90 7.13
N ALA A 68 -5.17 5.16 6.21
CA ALA A 68 -6.07 4.04 6.54
C ALA A 68 -5.34 2.87 7.25
N SER A 69 -4.07 2.64 6.91
CA SER A 69 -3.22 1.62 7.57
C SER A 69 -2.56 2.07 8.87
N TRP A 70 -2.73 3.31 9.31
CA TRP A 70 -2.07 3.83 10.51
C TRP A 70 -2.32 2.98 11.76
N SER A 71 -3.56 2.50 11.92
CA SER A 71 -3.94 1.55 12.98
C SER A 71 -3.09 0.28 12.99
N GLY A 72 -2.69 -0.22 11.82
CA GLY A 72 -1.82 -1.39 11.71
C GLY A 72 -0.49 -1.18 12.41
N ILE A 73 0.23 -0.11 12.08
CA ILE A 73 1.54 0.19 12.68
C ILE A 73 1.44 0.51 14.16
N LYS A 74 0.41 1.26 14.57
CA LYS A 74 0.23 1.63 15.98
C LYS A 74 0.07 0.38 16.86
N ASP A 75 -0.68 -0.61 16.39
CA ASP A 75 -1.01 -1.81 17.16
C ASP A 75 -0.04 -2.98 16.86
N LEU A 76 0.90 -2.80 15.93
CA LEU A 76 1.88 -3.82 15.53
C LEU A 76 2.76 -4.29 16.69
N PRO A 77 3.32 -3.44 17.58
CA PRO A 77 4.13 -3.90 18.70
C PRO A 77 3.35 -4.79 19.67
N LEU A 78 2.07 -4.47 19.88
CA LEU A 78 1.18 -5.25 20.74
C LEU A 78 0.87 -6.61 20.10
N LEU A 79 0.68 -6.65 18.77
CA LEU A 79 0.51 -7.90 18.03
C LEU A 79 1.77 -8.78 18.06
N LEU A 80 2.97 -8.18 17.94
CA LEU A 80 4.25 -8.90 18.01
C LEU A 80 4.58 -9.44 19.41
N SER A 81 3.91 -8.92 20.43
CA SER A 81 4.03 -9.43 21.81
C SER A 81 3.23 -10.72 22.03
N CYS A 82 2.36 -11.10 21.09
CA CYS A 82 1.61 -12.36 21.13
C CYS A 82 2.46 -13.52 20.59
N SER A 83 2.41 -14.67 21.26
CA SER A 83 3.03 -15.92 20.80
C SER A 83 2.44 -16.41 19.47
N GLU A 84 1.13 -16.24 19.30
CA GLU A 84 0.40 -16.61 18.10
C GLU A 84 -0.52 -15.48 17.67
N ILE A 85 -0.51 -15.16 16.37
CA ILE A 85 -1.28 -14.04 15.81
C ILE A 85 -2.79 -14.34 15.83
N ILE A 86 -3.19 -15.57 15.56
CA ILE A 86 -4.61 -15.94 15.38
C ILE A 86 -5.37 -15.95 16.72
N THR A 87 -4.70 -16.35 17.79
CA THR A 87 -5.26 -16.48 19.15
C THR A 87 -5.01 -15.24 20.02
N CYS A 88 -4.46 -14.17 19.43
CA CYS A 88 -4.09 -12.94 20.12
C CYS A 88 -5.34 -12.14 20.52
N ASN A 89 -5.68 -12.19 21.81
CA ASN A 89 -6.83 -11.47 22.39
C ASN A 89 -6.52 -10.04 22.83
N THR A 90 -5.27 -9.59 22.71
CA THR A 90 -4.84 -8.23 23.11
C THR A 90 -5.27 -7.16 22.12
N VAL A 91 -5.59 -7.55 20.88
CA VAL A 91 -5.98 -6.64 19.81
C VAL A 91 -7.25 -7.09 19.11
N VAL A 92 -8.08 -6.13 18.72
CA VAL A 92 -9.31 -6.42 17.96
C VAL A 92 -8.94 -6.70 16.50
N ARG A 93 -9.17 -7.94 16.05
CA ARG A 93 -8.89 -8.43 14.67
C ARG A 93 -7.39 -8.46 14.33
N PRO A 94 -6.60 -9.36 14.96
CA PRO A 94 -5.14 -9.41 14.82
C PRO A 94 -4.65 -9.58 13.38
N VAL A 95 -5.34 -10.42 12.59
CA VAL A 95 -5.00 -10.64 11.18
C VAL A 95 -5.17 -9.34 10.37
N ALA A 96 -6.20 -8.55 10.63
CA ALA A 96 -6.40 -7.29 9.93
C ALA A 96 -5.29 -6.27 10.23
N ILE A 97 -4.78 -6.25 11.47
CA ILE A 97 -3.66 -5.40 11.89
C ILE A 97 -2.39 -5.80 11.14
N LEU A 98 -2.08 -7.11 11.06
CA LEU A 98 -0.91 -7.61 10.33
C LEU A 98 -0.90 -7.13 8.87
N PHE A 99 -1.99 -7.34 8.14
CA PHE A 99 -2.06 -6.95 6.72
C PHE A 99 -2.11 -5.44 6.51
N LYS A 100 -2.68 -4.67 7.44
CA LYS A 100 -2.58 -3.20 7.42
C LYS A 100 -1.14 -2.74 7.62
N SER A 101 -0.38 -3.37 8.51
CA SER A 101 1.04 -3.07 8.73
C SER A 101 1.87 -3.36 7.48
N ILE A 102 1.66 -4.53 6.86
CA ILE A 102 2.33 -4.89 5.60
C ILE A 102 1.99 -3.88 4.50
N MET A 103 0.72 -3.49 4.39
CA MET A 103 0.28 -2.47 3.43
C MET A 103 0.99 -1.14 3.67
N PHE A 104 1.09 -0.68 4.92
CA PHE A 104 1.80 0.55 5.24
C PHE A 104 3.27 0.47 4.81
N ILE A 105 3.96 -0.63 5.17
CA ILE A 105 5.37 -0.84 4.85
C ILE A 105 5.58 -0.89 3.33
N ALA A 106 4.65 -1.46 2.56
CA ALA A 106 4.73 -1.48 1.10
C ALA A 106 4.47 -0.10 0.46
N LEU A 107 3.57 0.70 1.04
CA LEU A 107 3.20 2.03 0.54
C LEU A 107 4.23 3.12 0.89
N LEU A 108 4.95 2.98 2.01
CA LEU A 108 5.88 4.00 2.49
C LEU A 108 7.06 4.26 1.50
N PRO A 109 7.77 3.24 0.97
CA PRO A 109 8.79 3.44 -0.06
C PRO A 109 8.25 4.12 -1.31
N TYR A 110 7.00 3.81 -1.70
CA TYR A 110 6.37 4.46 -2.83
C TYR A 110 6.19 5.96 -2.62
N LEU A 111 5.76 6.38 -1.44
CA LEU A 111 5.64 7.80 -1.12
C LEU A 111 7.02 8.49 -1.16
N ILE A 112 8.04 7.88 -0.55
CA ILE A 112 9.41 8.44 -0.51
C ILE A 112 9.96 8.63 -1.93
N VAL A 113 9.88 7.58 -2.76
CA VAL A 113 10.35 7.62 -4.16
C VAL A 113 9.55 8.63 -4.99
N SER A 114 8.25 8.78 -4.72
CA SER A 114 7.42 9.79 -5.38
C SER A 114 7.87 11.22 -5.04
N ILE A 115 8.18 11.51 -3.78
CA ILE A 115 8.69 12.82 -3.34
C ILE A 115 10.05 13.11 -4.01
N GLN A 116 10.97 12.14 -3.99
CA GLN A 116 12.28 12.28 -4.65
C GLN A 116 12.14 12.59 -6.14
N PHE A 117 11.18 11.95 -6.82
CA PHE A 117 10.92 12.20 -8.23
C PHE A 117 10.43 13.63 -8.49
N PHE A 118 9.55 14.16 -7.64
CA PHE A 118 9.10 15.55 -7.75
C PHE A 118 10.23 16.55 -7.53
N ILE A 119 11.07 16.33 -6.52
CA ILE A 119 12.23 17.17 -6.25
C ILE A 119 13.17 17.16 -7.45
N LYS A 120 13.50 15.97 -7.97
CA LYS A 120 14.38 15.84 -9.15
C LYS A 120 13.82 16.56 -10.38
N ALA A 121 12.53 16.41 -10.66
CA ALA A 121 11.89 17.12 -11.76
C ALA A 121 12.00 18.65 -11.61
N ARG A 122 11.80 19.18 -10.40
CA ARG A 122 11.91 20.62 -10.11
C ARG A 122 13.34 21.15 -10.25
N MET A 123 14.34 20.32 -9.95
CA MET A 123 15.76 20.70 -10.04
C MET A 123 16.28 20.69 -11.48
N THR A 124 15.77 19.81 -12.35
CA THR A 124 16.17 19.75 -13.76
C THR A 124 15.52 20.84 -14.62
N ASP A 125 14.42 21.43 -14.16
CA ASP A 125 13.75 22.57 -14.83
C ASP A 125 14.43 23.93 -14.52
N ARG A 126 15.47 23.98 -13.68
CA ARG A 126 16.32 25.17 -13.45
C ARG A 126 17.62 25.06 -14.24
#